data_AF-A0A3C0C6L0-F1
#
_entry.id   AF-A0A3C0C6L0-F1
#
_cell.length_a   1.000
_cell.length_b   1.000
_cell.length_c   1.000
_cell.angle_alpha   90.00
_cell.angle_beta   90.00
_cell.angle_gamma   90.00
#
_symmetry.space_group_name_H-M   'P 1'
#
loop_
_entity.id
_entity.type
_entity.pdbx_description
1 polymer ?
#
loop_
_entity_poly.entity_id
_entity_poly.type
_entity_poly.pdbx_seq_one_letter_code
_entity_poly.pdbx_strand_id
1 'polypeptide(L)'
;MFKKYRDIALGIILGLLVASGIYMTPQAISADWPKGLPFSPQQLAIIKQTKLALETYQVDGDKKGTIDDTKMYYGAMKGIVSSVGDPFTRFVEPKELEEENLEMEGEYGGLGIYIT
;
A
#
# COMPACT_ATOMS: atom_id res chain seq x y z
N MET A 1 -14.28 -21.70 46.58
CA MET A 1 -14.52 -22.30 45.24
C MET A 1 -15.32 -21.41 44.29
N PHE A 2 -16.22 -20.53 44.76
CA PHE A 2 -17.07 -19.68 43.91
C PHE A 2 -16.37 -18.72 42.93
N LYS A 3 -15.15 -18.24 43.23
CA LYS A 3 -14.40 -17.34 42.34
C LYS A 3 -14.01 -18.03 41.01
N LYS A 4 -13.54 -19.28 41.05
CA LYS A 4 -13.17 -20.05 39.85
C LYS A 4 -14.35 -20.27 38.91
N TYR A 5 -15.53 -20.58 39.45
CA TYR A 5 -16.74 -20.78 38.64
C TYR A 5 -17.25 -19.47 38.02
N ARG A 6 -17.11 -18.35 38.73
CA ARG A 6 -17.42 -17.01 38.20
C ARG A 6 -16.51 -16.64 37.03
N ASP A 7 -15.21 -16.92 37.15
CA ASP A 7 -14.24 -16.55 36.11
C ASP A 7 -14.41 -17.44 34.86
N ILE A 8 -14.79 -18.71 35.02
CA ILE A 8 -15.14 -19.61 33.90
C ILE A 8 -16.46 -19.17 33.24
N ALA A 9 -17.48 -18.82 34.02
CA ALA A 9 -18.75 -18.34 33.48
C ALA A 9 -18.59 -17.03 32.70
N LEU A 10 -17.76 -16.10 33.20
CA LEU A 10 -17.41 -14.87 32.48
C LEU A 10 -16.67 -15.15 31.18
N GLY A 11 -15.74 -16.12 31.17
CA GLY A 11 -15.03 -16.53 29.96
C GLY A 11 -15.95 -17.12 28.89
N ILE A 12 -16.94 -17.94 29.29
CA ILE A 12 -17.93 -18.52 28.36
C ILE A 12 -18.84 -17.43 27.78
N ILE A 13 -19.28 -16.46 28.61
CA ILE A 13 -20.11 -15.34 28.15
C ILE A 13 -19.32 -14.46 27.18
N LEU A 14 -18.06 -14.14 27.49
CA LEU A 14 -17.19 -13.36 26.61
C LEU A 14 -16.94 -14.08 25.27
N GLY A 15 -16.70 -15.40 25.32
CA GLY A 15 -16.54 -16.22 24.13
C GLY A 15 -17.80 -16.25 23.26
N LEU A 16 -18.98 -16.36 23.87
CA LEU A 16 -20.26 -16.29 23.16
C LEU A 16 -20.55 -14.90 22.61
N LEU A 17 -20.13 -13.83 23.28
CA LEU A 17 -20.23 -12.45 22.79
C LEU A 17 -19.32 -12.18 21.59
N VAL A 18 -18.11 -12.73 21.61
CA VAL A 18 -17.18 -12.66 20.47
C VAL A 18 -17.72 -13.49 19.30
N ALA A 19 -18.22 -14.71 19.55
CA ALA A 19 -18.81 -15.56 18.53
C ALA A 19 -20.10 -14.98 17.92
N SER A 20 -20.96 -14.36 18.73
CA SER A 20 -22.16 -13.67 18.25
C SER A 20 -21.82 -12.37 17.52
N GLY A 21 -20.80 -11.64 17.96
CA GLY A 21 -20.26 -10.46 17.27
C GLY A 21 -19.72 -10.80 15.88
N ILE A 22 -19.03 -11.94 15.72
CA ILE A 22 -18.60 -12.44 14.40
C ILE A 22 -19.81 -12.78 13.51
N TYR A 23 -20.95 -13.20 14.08
CA TYR A 23 -22.15 -13.55 13.32
C TYR A 23 -23.01 -12.34 12.93
N MET A 24 -23.01 -11.27 13.74
CA MET A 24 -23.81 -10.05 13.53
C MET A 24 -23.06 -8.91 12.82
N THR A 25 -21.74 -8.99 12.68
CA THR A 25 -21.07 -8.18 11.66
C THR A 25 -21.52 -8.72 10.30
N PRO A 26 -21.98 -7.88 9.35
CA PRO A 26 -21.89 -8.30 7.96
C PRO A 26 -20.43 -8.69 7.80
N GLN A 27 -20.22 -9.88 7.27
CA GLN A 27 -18.91 -10.49 7.09
C GLN A 27 -18.11 -9.57 6.15
N ALA A 28 -17.60 -8.45 6.65
CA ALA A 28 -16.63 -7.56 6.04
C ALA A 28 -15.21 -8.10 6.29
N ILE A 29 -15.13 -9.26 6.93
CA ILE A 29 -14.03 -10.21 6.85
C ILE A 29 -14.57 -11.44 6.09
N SER A 30 -15.22 -11.21 4.94
CA SER A 30 -15.66 -12.30 4.05
C SER A 30 -14.63 -12.55 2.97
N ALA A 31 -14.70 -13.76 2.43
CA ALA A 31 -14.05 -14.29 1.25
C ALA A 31 -14.19 -13.44 -0.05
N ASP A 32 -14.67 -12.20 0.04
CA ASP A 32 -14.81 -11.23 -1.04
C ASP A 32 -13.65 -10.23 -1.14
N TRP A 33 -12.58 -10.38 -0.33
CA TRP A 33 -11.34 -9.60 -0.46
C TRP A 33 -10.84 -9.45 -1.92
N PRO A 34 -10.88 -10.50 -2.78
CA PRO A 34 -10.47 -10.37 -4.17
C PRO A 34 -11.41 -9.50 -5.02
N LYS A 35 -12.68 -9.33 -4.63
CA LYS A 35 -13.66 -8.54 -5.39
C LYS A 35 -13.51 -7.03 -5.19
N GLY A 36 -12.88 -6.60 -4.09
CA GLY A 36 -12.61 -5.19 -3.80
C GLY A 36 -11.31 -4.67 -4.40
N LEU A 37 -10.46 -5.55 -4.95
CA LEU A 37 -9.18 -5.15 -5.52
C LEU A 37 -9.35 -4.75 -6.99
N PRO A 38 -8.70 -3.67 -7.45
CA PRO A 38 -8.71 -3.26 -8.86
C PRO A 38 -7.88 -4.19 -9.77
N PHE A 39 -7.38 -5.31 -9.24
CA PHE A 39 -6.54 -6.28 -9.94
C PHE A 39 -7.12 -7.69 -9.83
N SER A 40 -7.07 -8.44 -10.94
CA SER A 40 -7.45 -9.85 -10.94
C SER A 40 -6.45 -10.70 -10.12
N PRO A 41 -6.87 -11.85 -9.59
CA PRO A 41 -5.95 -12.78 -8.91
C PRO A 41 -4.75 -13.18 -9.78
N GLN A 42 -4.94 -13.30 -11.09
CA GLN A 42 -3.88 -13.61 -12.04
C GLN A 42 -2.86 -12.47 -12.16
N GLN A 43 -3.33 -11.22 -12.24
CA GLN A 43 -2.44 -10.04 -12.27
C GLN A 43 -1.61 -9.95 -11.00
N LEU A 44 -2.22 -10.19 -9.83
CA LEU A 44 -1.51 -10.20 -8.55
C LEU A 44 -0.47 -11.32 -8.49
N ALA A 45 -0.77 -12.51 -9.03
CA ALA A 45 0.18 -13.61 -9.10
C ALA A 45 1.39 -13.24 -9.96
N ILE A 46 1.17 -12.61 -11.12
CA ILE A 46 2.25 -12.15 -12.01
C ILE A 46 3.11 -11.09 -11.32
N ILE A 47 2.50 -10.07 -10.71
CA ILE A 47 3.24 -9.02 -9.99
C ILE A 47 4.13 -9.63 -8.89
N LYS A 48 3.59 -10.60 -8.13
CA LYS A 48 4.35 -11.31 -7.10
C LYS A 48 5.50 -12.13 -7.67
N GLN A 49 5.26 -12.87 -8.76
CA GLN A 49 6.28 -13.67 -9.42
C GLN A 49 7.41 -12.79 -9.97
N THR A 50 7.06 -11.66 -10.59
CA THR A 50 8.04 -10.69 -11.09
C THR A 50 8.88 -10.11 -9.96
N LYS A 51 8.25 -9.69 -8.86
CA LYS A 51 8.99 -9.19 -7.68
C LYS A 51 9.95 -10.27 -7.15
N LEU A 52 9.47 -11.50 -6.98
CA LEU A 52 10.29 -12.61 -6.49
C LEU A 52 11.47 -12.90 -7.43
N ALA A 53 11.25 -12.89 -8.74
CA ALA A 53 12.30 -13.09 -9.72
C ALA A 53 13.35 -11.98 -9.66
N LEU A 54 12.92 -10.72 -9.50
CA LEU A 54 13.84 -9.59 -9.33
C LEU A 54 14.64 -9.71 -8.02
N GLU A 55 14.02 -10.10 -6.92
CA GLU A 55 14.73 -10.32 -5.65
C GLU A 55 15.73 -11.48 -5.75
N THR A 56 15.37 -12.56 -6.46
CA THR A 56 16.19 -13.79 -6.54
C THR A 56 17.38 -13.67 -7.51
N TYR A 57 17.19 -13.00 -8.66
CA TYR A 57 18.19 -12.99 -9.74
C TYR A 57 19.01 -11.70 -9.84
N GLN A 58 18.62 -10.64 -9.12
CA GLN A 58 19.40 -9.40 -9.12
C GLN A 58 20.68 -9.62 -8.30
N VAL A 59 21.81 -9.12 -8.81
CA VAL A 59 23.17 -9.39 -8.30
C VAL A 59 23.32 -9.14 -6.79
N ASP A 60 22.55 -8.20 -6.25
CA ASP A 60 22.52 -7.84 -4.84
C ASP A 60 21.12 -7.97 -4.22
N GLY A 61 20.18 -8.67 -4.87
CA GLY A 61 18.77 -8.76 -4.47
C GLY A 61 18.56 -9.35 -3.07
N ASP A 62 19.41 -10.28 -2.65
CA ASP A 62 19.40 -10.89 -1.31
C ASP A 62 19.91 -9.94 -0.21
N LYS A 63 20.58 -8.83 -0.56
CA LYS A 63 21.11 -7.88 0.42
C LYS A 63 20.00 -6.92 0.85
N LYS A 64 19.79 -6.82 2.16
CA LYS A 64 18.82 -5.89 2.76
C LYS A 64 19.12 -4.46 2.33
N GLY A 65 18.19 -3.83 1.63
CA GLY A 65 18.27 -2.43 1.18
C GLY A 65 18.78 -2.23 -0.25
N THR A 66 19.13 -3.28 -0.98
CA THR A 66 19.44 -3.17 -2.42
C THR A 66 18.20 -2.81 -3.24
N ILE A 67 17.08 -3.44 -2.91
CA ILE A 67 15.81 -3.21 -3.58
C ILE A 67 14.98 -2.26 -2.71
N ASP A 68 14.69 -1.09 -3.27
CA ASP A 68 13.82 -0.09 -2.68
C ASP A 68 12.38 -0.36 -3.15
N ASP A 69 11.59 -0.97 -2.26
CA ASP A 69 10.18 -1.32 -2.50
C ASP A 69 9.34 -0.10 -2.86
N THR A 70 9.63 1.07 -2.28
CA THR A 70 8.92 2.31 -2.54
C THR A 70 9.18 2.80 -3.95
N LYS A 71 10.45 2.79 -4.38
CA LYS A 71 10.80 3.14 -5.77
C LYS A 71 10.22 2.17 -6.78
N MET A 72 10.21 0.87 -6.47
CA MET A 72 9.59 -0.13 -7.34
C MET A 72 8.08 0.12 -7.49
N TYR A 73 7.42 0.42 -6.38
CA TYR A 73 6.00 0.76 -6.36
C TYR A 73 5.70 2.02 -7.18
N TYR A 74 6.45 3.10 -6.98
CA TYR A 74 6.29 4.34 -7.75
C TYR A 74 6.58 4.13 -9.25
N GLY A 75 7.61 3.34 -9.59
CA GLY A 75 7.89 2.96 -10.97
C GLY A 75 6.73 2.19 -11.61
N ALA A 76 6.14 1.24 -10.89
CA ALA A 76 4.97 0.49 -11.35
C ALA A 76 3.75 1.40 -11.56
N MET A 77 3.49 2.33 -10.64
CA MET A 77 2.42 3.33 -10.77
C MET A 77 2.63 4.25 -11.96
N LYS A 78 3.84 4.76 -12.15
CA LYS A 78 4.22 5.58 -13.31
C LYS A 78 3.99 4.83 -14.63
N GLY A 79 4.36 3.53 -14.68
CA GLY A 79 4.08 2.66 -15.82
C GLY A 79 2.58 2.50 -16.09
N ILE A 80 1.79 2.17 -15.07
CA ILE A 80 0.33 2.01 -15.20
C ILE A 80 -0.32 3.30 -15.69
N VAL A 81 0.03 4.44 -15.10
CA VAL A 81 -0.55 5.74 -15.49
C VAL A 81 -0.14 6.13 -16.92
N SER A 82 1.13 5.95 -17.28
CA SER A 82 1.61 6.25 -18.64
C SER A 82 0.94 5.39 -19.71
N SER A 83 0.47 4.19 -19.36
CA SER A 83 -0.23 3.29 -20.29
C SER A 83 -1.62 3.77 -20.71
N VAL A 84 -2.19 4.77 -20.01
CA VAL A 84 -3.48 5.37 -20.33
C VAL A 84 -3.45 6.15 -21.66
N GLY A 85 -2.26 6.62 -22.09
CA GLY A 85 -2.09 7.31 -23.38
C GLY A 85 -2.64 8.74 -23.41
N ASP A 86 -3.10 9.27 -22.27
CA ASP A 86 -3.48 10.67 -22.12
C ASP A 86 -2.25 11.52 -21.75
N PRO A 87 -1.85 12.51 -22.56
CA PRO A 87 -0.69 13.36 -22.28
C PRO A 87 -0.82 14.20 -21.00
N PHE A 88 -2.04 14.38 -20.48
CA PHE A 88 -2.27 15.16 -19.26
C PHE A 88 -2.31 14.32 -17.99
N THR A 89 -2.39 13.00 -18.10
CA THR A 89 -2.41 12.09 -16.93
C THR A 89 -0.99 11.60 -16.64
N ARG A 90 -0.42 12.06 -15.53
CA ARG A 90 0.89 11.59 -15.04
C ARG A 90 0.85 11.21 -13.56
N PHE A 91 1.68 10.25 -13.18
CA PHE A 91 1.95 9.97 -11.77
C PHE A 91 3.10 10.86 -11.30
N VAL A 92 2.90 11.61 -10.23
CA VAL A 92 3.92 12.47 -9.61
C VAL A 92 4.27 11.90 -8.24
N GLU A 93 5.56 11.75 -7.98
CA GLU A 93 6.05 11.22 -6.71
C GLU A 93 5.90 12.27 -5.59
N PRO A 94 5.71 11.87 -4.31
CA PRO A 94 5.43 12.83 -3.23
C PRO A 94 6.47 13.95 -3.09
N LYS A 95 7.76 13.63 -3.30
CA LYS A 95 8.85 14.60 -3.24
C LYS A 95 8.78 15.61 -4.40
N GLU A 96 8.50 15.13 -5.60
CA GLU A 96 8.34 15.98 -6.79
C GLU A 96 7.10 16.87 -6.64
N LEU A 97 6.01 16.35 -6.08
CA LEU A 97 4.83 17.16 -5.72
C LEU A 97 5.14 18.24 -4.69
N GLU A 98 5.95 17.93 -3.68
CA GLU A 98 6.37 18.92 -2.67
C GLU A 98 7.19 20.05 -3.30
N GLU A 99 8.14 19.71 -4.17
CA GLU A 99 8.92 20.67 -4.95
C GLU A 99 8.01 21.51 -5.87
N GLU A 100 7.11 20.89 -6.65
CA GLU A 100 6.13 21.60 -7.49
C GLU A 100 5.23 22.54 -6.67
N ASN A 101 4.77 22.11 -5.49
CA ASN A 101 3.97 22.95 -4.61
C ASN A 101 4.78 24.13 -4.07
N LEU A 102 6.04 23.92 -3.68
CA LEU A 102 6.93 24.99 -3.23
C LEU A 102 7.21 26.01 -4.36
N GLU A 103 7.33 25.54 -5.60
CA GLU A 103 7.40 26.39 -6.79
C GLU A 103 6.10 27.19 -7.01
N MET A 104 4.94 26.54 -6.89
CA MET A 104 3.62 27.18 -7.07
C MET A 104 3.29 28.19 -5.97
N GLU A 105 3.69 27.91 -4.73
CA GLU A 105 3.50 28.80 -3.58
C GLU A 105 4.41 30.04 -3.65
N GLY A 106 5.34 30.09 -4.61
CA GLY A 106 6.14 31.27 -4.86
C GLY A 106 7.27 31.48 -3.86
N GLU A 107 7.70 30.43 -3.14
CA GLU A 107 8.93 30.47 -2.32
C GLU A 107 10.22 30.46 -3.16
N TYR A 108 10.13 30.80 -4.45
CA TYR A 108 11.27 31.36 -5.17
C TYR A 108 11.59 32.76 -4.63
N GLY A 109 12.37 32.80 -3.57
CA GLY A 109 13.29 33.92 -3.33
C GLY A 109 14.34 33.93 -4.43
N GLY A 110 14.00 34.43 -5.63
CA GLY A 110 14.95 34.56 -6.72
C GLY A 110 16.16 35.39 -6.30
N LEU A 111 17.38 34.92 -6.60
CA LEU A 111 18.62 35.68 -6.33
C LEU A 111 18.72 36.99 -7.15
N GLY A 112 17.85 37.21 -8.13
CA GLY A 112 17.83 38.42 -8.95
C GLY A 112 19.11 38.62 -9.79
N ILE A 113 19.83 37.54 -10.14
CA ILE A 113 21.06 37.65 -10.91
C ILE A 113 20.71 37.57 -12.39
N TYR A 114 20.88 38.71 -13.08
CA TYR A 114 20.91 38.77 -14.54
C TYR A 114 22.35 38.56 -14.99
N ILE A 115 22.62 37.50 -15.76
CA ILE A 115 23.88 37.37 -16.48
C ILE A 115 23.68 38.07 -17.83
N THR A 116 24.34 39.21 -18.00
CA THR A 116 24.44 39.94 -19.27
C THR A 116 25.74 39.63 -19.99
#